data_AF-A0AA39GZG0-F1
#
_entry.id   AF-A0AA39GZG0-F1
#
_cell.length_a   1.000
_cell.length_b   1.000
_cell.length_c   1.000
_cell.angle_alpha   90.00
_cell.angle_beta   90.00
_cell.angle_gamma   90.00
#
_symmetry.space_group_name_H-M   'P 1'
#
loop_
_entity.id
_entity.type
_entity.pdbx_description
1 polymer ?
#
loop_
_entity_poly.entity_id
_entity_poly.type
_entity_poly.pdbx_seq_one_letter_code
_entity_poly.pdbx_strand_id
1 'polypeptide(L)'
;MPLTFHGQRKTASGKMTKGLVLGTDGVNLPSGEAISRLTVNGDITIVCYTWNINNKGLQCVDYIAKMLSVTPNSQQADLIAIALQELPTFHPFYHKDAVRHLETVLGSTHSCLLYIRKFAQFMAFFVRTHLLDYVSRKEYKFVSRLALPIRTKGAIAVSIRILHRNCVFVGCHLPLLLDDE
;
A
#
# COMPACT_ATOMS: atom_id res chain seq x y z
N MET A 1 11.71 6.07 -13.83
CA MET A 1 11.03 7.26 -14.38
C MET A 1 9.80 7.54 -13.54
N PRO A 2 9.68 8.70 -12.86
CA PRO A 2 8.42 9.08 -12.23
C PRO A 2 7.40 9.47 -13.32
N LEU A 3 6.16 9.01 -13.17
CA LEU A 3 5.03 9.43 -14.00
C LEU A 3 4.50 10.77 -13.47
N THR A 4 4.70 11.86 -14.21
CA THR A 4 4.18 13.19 -13.86
C THR A 4 2.87 13.43 -14.63
N PHE A 5 1.76 13.66 -13.91
CA PHE A 5 0.46 13.94 -14.53
C PHE A 5 0.16 15.45 -14.56
N HIS A 6 0.00 16.02 -15.77
CA HIS A 6 -0.46 17.39 -15.96
C HIS A 6 -1.99 17.47 -16.10
N GLY A 7 -2.70 17.65 -14.98
CA GLY A 7 -4.12 17.97 -15.00
C GLY A 7 -4.35 19.49 -15.10
N GLN A 8 -5.19 19.93 -16.05
CA GLN A 8 -5.59 21.33 -16.15
C GLN A 8 -6.32 21.81 -14.88
N ARG A 9 -5.79 22.86 -14.24
CA ARG A 9 -6.44 23.56 -13.12
C ARG A 9 -7.65 24.36 -13.64
N LYS A 10 -8.87 23.94 -13.30
CA LYS A 10 -10.04 24.83 -13.35
C LYS A 10 -10.12 25.62 -12.04
N THR A 11 -10.06 26.95 -12.13
CA THR A 11 -10.24 27.85 -10.98
C THR A 11 -11.73 27.99 -10.66
N ALA A 12 -12.18 27.44 -9.52
CA ALA A 12 -13.54 27.62 -9.04
C ALA A 12 -13.66 28.93 -8.25
N SER A 13 -14.54 29.85 -8.68
CA SER A 13 -14.82 31.13 -8.01
C SER A 13 -15.99 31.01 -7.03
N GLY A 14 -15.84 30.20 -5.98
CA GLY A 14 -16.84 30.05 -4.92
C GLY A 14 -16.46 30.82 -3.65
N LYS A 15 -17.43 31.49 -3.00
CA LYS A 15 -17.25 32.02 -1.64
C LYS A 15 -16.86 30.88 -0.70
N MET A 16 -15.72 30.99 -0.02
CA MET A 16 -15.29 30.03 1.01
C MET A 16 -16.26 30.05 2.19
N THR A 17 -17.12 29.05 2.28
CA THR A 17 -17.86 28.75 3.52
C THR A 17 -16.92 28.10 4.52
N LYS A 18 -16.91 28.57 5.78
CA LYS A 18 -16.19 27.96 6.93
C LYS A 18 -16.82 26.61 7.36
N GLY A 19 -17.29 25.80 6.41
CA GLY A 19 -17.87 24.48 6.65
C GLY A 19 -16.84 23.38 6.44
N LEU A 20 -16.99 22.28 7.17
CA LEU A 20 -16.26 21.04 6.89
C LEU A 20 -16.69 20.53 5.51
N VAL A 21 -15.79 20.61 4.53
CA VAL A 21 -16.05 20.06 3.20
C VAL A 21 -15.61 18.60 3.20
N LEU A 22 -16.58 17.69 3.07
CA LEU A 22 -16.31 16.27 2.93
C LEU A 22 -16.17 15.91 1.45
N GLY A 23 -15.20 15.06 1.17
CA GLY A 23 -15.01 14.41 -0.12
C GLY A 23 -15.88 13.17 -0.24
N THR A 24 -15.65 12.44 -1.33
CA THR A 24 -16.29 11.14 -1.52
C THR A 24 -15.92 10.20 -0.37
N ASP A 25 -16.87 9.37 0.06
CA ASP A 25 -16.76 8.45 1.21
C ASP A 25 -16.71 9.13 2.60
N GLY A 26 -17.10 10.42 2.70
CA GLY A 26 -17.20 11.12 3.97
C GLY A 26 -15.86 11.50 4.61
N VAL A 27 -14.77 11.45 3.84
CA VAL A 27 -13.42 11.84 4.27
C VAL A 27 -13.20 13.34 4.10
N ASN A 28 -12.50 13.97 5.03
CA ASN A 28 -12.21 15.41 4.97
C ASN A 28 -11.45 15.76 3.69
N LEU A 29 -11.92 16.78 2.96
CA LEU A 29 -11.12 17.38 1.90
C LEU A 29 -10.19 18.42 2.53
N PRO A 30 -8.85 18.25 2.41
CA PRO A 30 -7.93 19.24 2.93
C PRO A 30 -8.12 20.57 2.19
N SER A 31 -7.98 21.68 2.92
CA SER A 31 -7.82 22.99 2.31
C SER A 31 -6.55 23.03 1.44
N GLY A 32 -6.44 24.02 0.55
CA GLY A 32 -5.22 24.19 -0.26
C GLY A 32 -3.94 24.32 0.58
N GLU A 33 -4.05 25.00 1.73
CA GLU A 33 -2.96 25.11 2.71
C GLU A 33 -2.65 23.75 3.38
N ALA A 34 -3.67 22.97 3.72
CA ALA A 34 -3.46 21.63 4.26
C ALA A 34 -2.78 20.71 3.22
N ILE A 35 -3.13 20.80 1.93
CA ILE A 35 -2.44 20.03 0.87
C ILE A 35 -0.94 20.36 0.86
N SER A 36 -0.55 21.63 0.96
CA SER A 36 0.87 22.01 1.01
C SER A 36 1.64 21.51 2.23
N ARG A 37 0.92 21.17 3.32
CA ARG A 37 1.51 20.54 4.51
C ARG A 37 1.55 19.01 4.42
N LEU A 38 0.60 18.42 3.70
CA LEU A 38 0.44 16.96 3.56
C LEU A 38 1.26 16.38 2.41
N THR A 39 1.70 17.21 1.46
CA THR A 39 2.35 16.76 0.22
C THR A 39 3.55 17.65 -0.09
N VAL A 40 4.56 17.07 -0.73
CA VAL A 40 5.66 17.84 -1.30
C VAL A 40 5.26 18.22 -2.72
N ASN A 41 5.06 19.52 -2.98
CA ASN A 41 4.63 20.04 -4.29
C ASN A 41 3.29 19.50 -4.81
N GLY A 42 2.41 18.99 -3.93
CA GLY A 42 1.16 18.36 -4.35
C GLY A 42 1.26 16.87 -4.67
N ASP A 43 2.46 16.28 -4.57
CA ASP A 43 2.70 14.88 -4.89
C ASP A 43 2.56 13.97 -3.66
N ILE A 44 1.97 12.80 -3.89
CA ILE A 44 1.97 11.67 -2.95
C ILE A 44 2.92 10.64 -3.54
N THR A 45 3.95 10.31 -2.79
CA THR A 45 4.96 9.32 -3.16
C THR A 45 4.55 7.94 -2.71
N ILE A 46 4.67 6.95 -3.59
CA ILE A 46 4.27 5.57 -3.32
C ILE A 46 5.43 4.66 -3.69
N VAL A 47 5.81 3.75 -2.78
CA VAL A 47 6.77 2.69 -3.05
C VAL A 47 6.10 1.33 -2.96
N CYS A 48 6.42 0.45 -3.90
CA CYS A 48 5.91 -0.92 -3.96
C CYS A 48 7.08 -1.89 -3.88
N TYR A 49 7.11 -2.72 -2.85
CA TYR A 49 8.02 -3.85 -2.73
C TYR A 49 7.30 -5.13 -3.12
N THR A 50 7.93 -5.96 -3.94
CA THR A 50 7.45 -7.32 -4.21
C THR A 50 8.58 -8.32 -4.01
N TRP A 51 8.29 -9.45 -3.36
CA TRP A 51 9.28 -10.49 -3.19
C TRP A 51 8.63 -11.88 -3.04
N ASN A 52 9.02 -12.81 -3.91
CA ASN A 52 8.82 -14.23 -3.66
C ASN A 52 9.85 -14.70 -2.63
N ILE A 53 9.39 -15.01 -1.43
CA ILE A 53 10.25 -15.36 -0.30
C ILE A 53 10.54 -16.86 -0.23
N ASN A 54 10.02 -17.67 -1.14
CA ASN A 54 10.32 -19.10 -1.28
C ASN A 54 10.29 -19.86 0.07
N ASN A 55 9.16 -19.76 0.77
CA ASN A 55 8.89 -20.41 2.04
C ASN A 55 9.87 -20.03 3.17
N LYS A 56 10.64 -18.93 3.04
CA LYS A 56 11.58 -18.45 4.07
C LYS A 56 10.84 -17.84 5.26
N GLY A 57 11.46 -17.95 6.44
CA GLY A 57 10.95 -17.39 7.70
C GLY A 57 11.04 -15.86 7.77
N LEU A 58 10.74 -15.31 8.95
CA LEU A 58 10.63 -13.86 9.17
C LEU A 58 11.92 -13.09 8.84
N GLN A 59 13.08 -13.74 8.84
CA GLN A 59 14.38 -13.13 8.50
C GLN A 59 14.42 -12.50 7.10
N CYS A 60 13.53 -12.88 6.17
CA CYS A 60 13.43 -12.16 4.89
C CYS A 60 12.84 -10.75 5.07
N VAL A 61 11.92 -10.55 6.01
CA VAL A 61 11.36 -9.23 6.31
C VAL A 61 12.43 -8.28 6.86
N ASP A 62 13.45 -8.80 7.56
CA ASP A 62 14.57 -8.01 8.07
C ASP A 62 15.30 -7.22 6.97
N TYR A 63 15.35 -7.73 5.74
CA TYR A 63 15.95 -6.99 4.62
C TYR A 63 15.12 -5.77 4.25
N ILE A 64 13.79 -5.91 4.19
CA ILE A 64 12.87 -4.79 3.94
C ILE A 64 12.94 -3.80 5.10
N ALA A 65 12.88 -4.31 6.33
CA ALA A 65 13.01 -3.53 7.55
C ALA A 65 14.32 -2.73 7.57
N LYS A 66 15.46 -3.34 7.23
CA LYS A 66 16.75 -2.66 7.14
C LYS A 66 16.76 -1.56 6.08
N MET A 67 16.16 -1.78 4.91
CA MET A 67 16.03 -0.73 3.89
C MET A 67 15.19 0.44 4.42
N LEU A 68 14.08 0.17 5.10
CA LEU A 68 13.22 1.20 5.68
C LEU A 68 13.93 1.97 6.80
N SER A 69 14.72 1.29 7.65
CA SER A 69 15.40 1.92 8.79
C SER A 69 16.53 2.87 8.39
N VAL A 70 17.25 2.56 7.30
CA VAL A 70 18.33 3.42 6.79
C VAL A 70 17.83 4.53 5.87
N THR A 71 16.58 4.45 5.40
CA THR A 71 15.98 5.48 4.55
C THR A 71 15.60 6.69 5.42
N PRO A 72 16.19 7.88 5.19
CA PRO A 72 15.84 9.08 5.95
C PRO A 72 14.35 9.38 5.87
N ASN A 73 13.75 9.88 6.96
CA ASN A 73 12.32 10.17 7.00
C ASN A 73 11.89 11.10 5.84
N SER A 74 12.69 12.10 5.46
CA SER A 74 12.39 12.98 4.32
C SER A 74 12.36 12.30 2.95
N GLN A 75 12.90 11.08 2.84
CA GLN A 75 12.95 10.28 1.62
C GLN A 75 12.00 9.07 1.67
N GLN A 76 11.38 8.79 2.81
CA GLN A 76 10.38 7.72 2.91
C GLN A 76 9.12 8.11 2.12
N ALA A 77 8.60 7.16 1.36
CA ALA A 77 7.39 7.35 0.57
C ALA A 77 6.16 7.53 1.48
N ASP A 78 5.17 8.27 1.02
CA ASP A 78 3.93 8.53 1.76
C ASP A 78 3.05 7.28 1.97
N LEU A 79 3.12 6.35 1.00
CA LEU A 79 2.54 5.02 1.08
C LEU A 79 3.59 3.96 0.71
N ILE A 80 3.75 2.96 1.58
CA ILE A 80 4.59 1.80 1.38
C ILE A 80 3.68 0.58 1.21
N ALA A 81 3.67 0.00 0.01
CA ALA A 81 2.99 -1.25 -0.28
C ALA A 81 4.02 -2.39 -0.35
N ILE A 82 3.78 -3.49 0.36
CA ILE A 82 4.63 -4.68 0.36
C ILE A 82 3.80 -5.87 -0.09
N ALA A 83 4.25 -6.61 -1.09
CA ALA A 83 3.63 -7.83 -1.59
C ALA A 83 4.61 -9.00 -1.50
N LEU A 84 4.25 -10.06 -0.78
CA LEU A 84 5.08 -11.25 -0.62
C LEU A 84 4.37 -12.48 -1.20
N GLN A 85 5.13 -13.37 -1.84
CA GLN A 85 4.66 -14.65 -2.37
C GLN A 85 5.44 -15.81 -1.78
N GLU A 86 4.85 -17.01 -1.80
CA GLU A 86 5.40 -18.24 -1.19
C GLU A 86 5.70 -18.08 0.30
N LEU A 87 4.72 -17.58 1.05
CA LEU A 87 4.84 -17.46 2.50
C LEU A 87 5.08 -18.81 3.19
N PRO A 88 5.82 -18.82 4.32
CA PRO A 88 6.13 -20.04 5.05
C PRO A 88 4.85 -20.78 5.49
N THR A 89 4.74 -22.07 5.14
CA THR A 89 3.63 -22.94 5.55
C THR A 89 3.73 -23.36 7.01
N PHE A 90 4.95 -23.38 7.57
CA PHE A 90 5.21 -23.70 8.98
C PHE A 90 4.97 -22.52 9.95
N HIS A 91 4.70 -21.31 9.44
CA HIS A 91 4.50 -20.12 10.28
C HIS A 91 3.10 -19.49 10.07
N PRO A 92 2.06 -19.98 10.76
CA PRO A 92 0.66 -19.60 10.51
C PRO A 92 0.38 -18.12 10.83
N PHE A 93 1.17 -17.49 11.70
CA PHE A 93 1.04 -16.08 12.08
C PHE A 93 2.03 -15.14 11.37
N TYR A 94 2.75 -15.63 10.35
CA TYR A 94 3.75 -14.84 9.61
C TYR A 94 3.33 -13.42 9.25
N HIS A 95 2.13 -13.26 8.69
CA HIS A 95 1.58 -11.95 8.32
C HIS A 95 1.49 -10.97 9.49
N LYS A 96 1.08 -11.42 10.69
CA LYS A 96 1.00 -10.56 11.88
C LYS A 96 2.38 -10.18 12.39
N ASP A 97 3.29 -11.14 12.42
CA ASP A 97 4.65 -10.90 12.90
C ASP A 97 5.44 -10.02 11.93
N ALA A 98 5.25 -10.19 10.62
CA ALA A 98 5.82 -9.32 9.59
C ALA A 98 5.32 -7.88 9.73
N VAL A 99 4.02 -7.67 9.91
CA VAL A 99 3.46 -6.33 10.15
C VAL A 99 4.05 -5.73 11.42
N ARG A 100 4.01 -6.44 12.55
CA ARG A 100 4.55 -5.95 13.83
C ARG A 100 6.03 -5.57 13.72
N HIS A 101 6.82 -6.38 13.02
CA HIS A 101 8.23 -6.10 12.80
C HIS A 101 8.44 -4.83 11.97
N LEU A 102 7.70 -4.67 10.87
CA LEU A 102 7.76 -3.48 10.02
C LEU A 102 7.25 -2.22 10.74
N GLU A 103 6.18 -2.32 11.54
CA GLU A 103 5.68 -1.21 12.37
C GLU A 103 6.73 -0.75 13.39
N THR A 104 7.48 -1.68 13.96
CA THR A 104 8.56 -1.35 14.91
C THR A 104 9.63 -0.48 14.23
N VAL A 105 9.97 -0.76 12.97
CA VAL A 105 10.97 0.01 12.23
C VAL A 105 10.42 1.34 11.72
N LEU A 106 9.18 1.37 11.26
CA LEU A 106 8.54 2.60 10.78
C LEU A 106 8.19 3.56 11.93
N GLY A 107 8.03 3.04 13.16
CA GLY A 107 7.79 3.83 14.36
C GLY A 107 6.57 4.73 14.22
N SER A 108 6.71 6.00 14.62
CA SER A 108 5.61 6.97 14.55
C SER A 108 5.40 7.58 13.15
N THR A 109 6.28 7.29 12.19
CA THR A 109 6.26 7.94 10.86
C THR A 109 5.13 7.40 9.99
N HIS A 110 4.89 6.08 10.06
CA HIS A 110 3.86 5.39 9.31
C HIS A 110 3.04 4.48 10.21
N SER A 111 1.78 4.29 9.83
CA SER A 111 0.87 3.35 10.48
C SER A 111 0.41 2.29 9.48
N CYS A 112 0.23 1.05 9.94
CA CYS A 112 -0.36 0.01 9.10
C CYS A 112 -1.81 0.36 8.76
N LEU A 113 -2.08 0.60 7.49
CA LEU A 113 -3.40 0.96 6.99
C LEU A 113 -4.31 -0.26 6.88
N LEU A 114 -3.77 -1.35 6.32
CA LEU A 114 -4.37 -2.68 6.22
C LEU A 114 -3.31 -3.70 5.78
N TYR A 115 -3.62 -4.98 6.00
CA TYR A 115 -2.89 -6.10 5.41
C TYR A 115 -3.84 -7.24 5.04
N ILE A 116 -3.47 -8.02 4.03
CA ILE A 116 -4.24 -9.16 3.52
C ILE A 116 -3.30 -10.35 3.41
N ARG A 117 -3.70 -11.50 3.95
CA ARG A 117 -3.08 -12.80 3.64
C ARG A 117 -4.09 -13.67 2.91
N LYS A 118 -3.70 -14.25 1.78
CA LYS A 118 -4.45 -15.30 1.08
C LYS A 118 -3.50 -16.41 0.68
N PHE A 119 -3.70 -17.59 1.27
CA PHE A 119 -2.82 -18.74 1.11
C PHE A 119 -1.35 -18.35 1.39
N ALA A 120 -0.47 -18.58 0.42
CA ALA A 120 0.94 -18.23 0.45
C ALA A 120 1.23 -16.84 -0.14
N GLN A 121 0.25 -15.94 -0.21
CA GLN A 121 0.42 -14.55 -0.65
C GLN A 121 0.04 -13.57 0.46
N PHE A 122 0.73 -12.45 0.52
CA PHE A 122 0.53 -11.40 1.50
C PHE A 122 0.70 -10.02 0.88
N MET A 123 -0.13 -9.08 1.29
CA MET A 123 0.07 -7.66 1.01
C MET A 123 -0.11 -6.85 2.30
N ALA A 124 0.73 -5.84 2.51
CA ALA A 124 0.59 -4.86 3.59
C ALA A 124 0.80 -3.45 3.07
N PHE A 125 0.10 -2.51 3.68
CA PHE A 125 0.11 -1.09 3.31
C PHE A 125 0.38 -0.26 4.54
N PHE A 126 1.44 0.53 4.51
CA PHE A 126 1.79 1.48 5.56
C PHE A 126 1.69 2.88 4.99
N VAL A 127 0.95 3.76 5.65
CA VAL A 127 0.76 5.14 5.21
C VAL A 127 1.32 6.08 6.26
N ARG A 128 1.84 7.24 5.85
CA ARG A 128 2.25 8.27 6.80
C ARG A 128 1.11 8.63 7.74
N THR A 129 1.42 8.76 9.02
CA THR A 129 0.43 8.95 10.08
C THR A 129 -0.44 10.19 9.84
N HIS A 130 0.13 11.27 9.31
CA HIS A 130 -0.62 12.51 8.99
C HIS A 130 -1.56 12.39 7.77
N LEU A 131 -1.45 11.32 6.97
CA LEU A 131 -2.35 11.06 5.84
C LEU A 131 -3.52 10.16 6.21
N LEU A 132 -3.54 9.54 7.40
CA LEU A 132 -4.57 8.57 7.80
C LEU A 132 -5.99 9.13 7.69
N ASP A 133 -6.20 10.36 8.14
CA ASP A 133 -7.51 11.03 8.12
C ASP A 133 -8.01 11.34 6.69
N TYR A 134 -7.14 11.16 5.70
CA TYR A 134 -7.39 11.42 4.29
C TYR A 134 -7.43 10.15 3.45
N VAL A 135 -7.37 8.97 4.09
CA VAL A 135 -7.51 7.68 3.42
C VAL A 135 -8.90 7.11 3.65
N SER A 136 -9.59 6.78 2.56
CA SER A 136 -10.88 6.09 2.54
C SER A 136 -10.80 4.77 1.78
N ARG A 137 -11.91 4.02 1.85
CA ARG A 137 -12.24 2.89 0.98
C ARG A 137 -11.08 1.90 0.81
N LYS A 138 -10.99 0.98 1.77
CA LYS A 138 -9.99 -0.08 1.85
C LYS A 138 -10.60 -1.40 1.40
N GLU A 139 -10.79 -1.55 0.10
CA GLU A 139 -11.44 -2.73 -0.48
C GLU A 139 -10.39 -3.70 -1.01
N TYR A 140 -10.64 -5.01 -0.89
CA TYR A 140 -9.77 -6.02 -1.50
C TYR A 140 -10.57 -7.11 -2.20
N LYS A 141 -9.97 -7.69 -3.23
CA LYS A 141 -10.48 -8.88 -3.93
C LYS A 141 -9.33 -9.83 -4.23
N PHE A 142 -9.56 -11.11 -3.98
CA PHE A 142 -8.64 -12.16 -4.42
C PHE A 142 -9.17 -12.80 -5.70
N VAL A 143 -8.31 -12.96 -6.69
CA VAL A 143 -8.62 -13.58 -7.99
C VAL A 143 -7.71 -14.76 -8.22
N SER A 144 -8.28 -15.94 -8.51
CA SER A 144 -7.52 -17.15 -8.87
C SER A 144 -8.22 -17.90 -9.99
N ARG A 145 -7.46 -18.56 -10.87
CA ARG A 145 -8.03 -19.54 -11.81
C ARG A 145 -8.33 -20.84 -11.06
N LEU A 146 -9.55 -21.36 -11.23
CA LEU A 146 -10.01 -22.64 -10.66
C LEU A 146 -9.46 -23.80 -11.49
N ALA A 147 -8.64 -24.66 -10.88
CA ALA A 147 -8.57 -26.13 -11.05
C ALA A 147 -7.31 -26.62 -10.33
N LEU A 148 -7.45 -27.61 -9.43
CA LEU A 148 -6.40 -28.32 -8.67
C LEU A 148 -6.04 -27.79 -7.26
N PRO A 149 -5.71 -28.69 -6.31
CA PRO A 149 -5.76 -28.41 -4.87
C PRO A 149 -4.53 -27.70 -4.30
N ILE A 150 -3.51 -27.40 -5.11
CA ILE A 150 -2.28 -26.72 -4.65
C ILE A 150 -2.41 -25.22 -4.91
N ARG A 151 -3.20 -24.57 -4.04
CA ARG A 151 -3.66 -23.17 -4.13
C ARG A 151 -2.59 -22.15 -3.74
N THR A 152 -1.58 -21.93 -4.58
CA THR A 152 -0.58 -20.85 -4.35
C THR A 152 -0.62 -19.72 -5.38
N LYS A 153 -1.26 -19.94 -6.54
CA LYS A 153 -1.33 -18.98 -7.65
C LYS A 153 -2.60 -18.14 -7.62
N GLY A 154 -2.49 -16.87 -8.00
CA GLY A 154 -3.59 -15.91 -7.99
C GLY A 154 -3.08 -14.48 -7.76
N ALA A 155 -3.99 -13.54 -7.54
CA ALA A 155 -3.68 -12.15 -7.27
C ALA A 155 -4.55 -11.58 -6.15
N ILE A 156 -3.94 -10.79 -5.27
CA ILE A 156 -4.63 -9.91 -4.33
C ILE A 156 -4.67 -8.53 -4.98
N ALA A 157 -5.87 -8.01 -5.22
CA ALA A 157 -6.10 -6.65 -5.65
C ALA A 157 -6.65 -5.83 -4.48
N VAL A 158 -6.10 -4.64 -4.24
CA VAL A 158 -6.51 -3.73 -3.16
C VAL A 158 -6.76 -2.36 -3.74
N SER A 159 -7.95 -1.82 -3.50
CA SER A 159 -8.31 -0.44 -3.81
C SER A 159 -8.18 0.39 -2.54
N ILE A 160 -7.45 1.50 -2.62
CA ILE A 160 -7.27 2.47 -1.54
C ILE A 160 -7.55 3.85 -2.14
N ARG A 161 -8.43 4.62 -1.51
CA ARG A 161 -8.61 6.03 -1.86
C ARG A 161 -7.76 6.90 -0.94
N ILE A 162 -6.90 7.74 -1.51
CA ILE A 162 -6.09 8.71 -0.79
C ILE A 162 -6.43 10.08 -1.34
N LEU A 163 -6.88 10.99 -0.47
CA LEU A 163 -7.51 12.24 -0.90
C LEU A 163 -8.64 11.95 -1.89
N HIS A 164 -8.61 12.58 -3.07
CA HIS A 164 -9.55 12.36 -4.17
C HIS A 164 -9.08 11.32 -5.20
N ARG A 165 -7.96 10.61 -4.95
CA ARG A 165 -7.38 9.65 -5.90
C ARG A 165 -7.67 8.21 -5.46
N ASN A 166 -8.18 7.41 -6.40
CA ASN A 166 -8.30 5.98 -6.19
C ASN A 166 -7.06 5.27 -6.72
N CYS A 167 -6.36 4.53 -5.87
CA CYS A 167 -5.16 3.77 -6.19
C CYS A 167 -5.50 2.27 -6.10
N VAL A 168 -5.13 1.50 -7.12
CA VAL A 168 -5.33 0.05 -7.16
C VAL A 168 -3.97 -0.65 -7.18
N PHE A 169 -3.75 -1.52 -6.21
CA PHE A 169 -2.53 -2.30 -6.03
C PHE A 169 -2.80 -3.76 -6.29
N VAL A 170 -1.98 -4.40 -7.11
CA VAL A 170 -2.15 -5.82 -7.46
C VAL A 170 -0.87 -6.57 -7.17
N GLY A 171 -0.87 -7.39 -6.13
CA GLY A 171 0.17 -8.37 -5.87
C GLY A 171 -0.23 -9.71 -6.47
N CYS A 172 0.59 -10.28 -7.33
CA CYS A 172 0.26 -11.54 -8.01
C CYS A 172 1.35 -12.59 -7.87
N HIS A 173 0.92 -13.85 -7.87
CA HIS A 173 1.75 -15.03 -8.02
C HIS A 173 1.22 -15.82 -9.21
N LEU A 174 1.80 -15.58 -10.38
CA LEU A 174 1.33 -16.16 -11.64
C LEU A 174 1.92 -17.57 -11.86
N PRO A 175 1.24 -18.44 -12.62
CA PRO A 175 1.84 -19.68 -13.13
C PRO A 175 3.12 -19.35 -13.90
N LEU A 176 4.09 -20.26 -13.85
CA LEU A 176 5.17 -20.23 -14.83
C LEU A 176 4.55 -20.52 -16.19
N LEU A 177 4.85 -19.68 -17.18
CA LEU A 177 4.66 -20.08 -18.57
C LEU A 177 5.71 -21.16 -18.81
N LEU A 178 5.26 -22.42 -18.88
CA LEU A 178 6.02 -23.41 -19.61
C LEU A 178 5.70 -23.08 -21.07
N ASP A 179 6.72 -22.66 -21.83
CA ASP A 179 6.58 -22.62 -23.27
C ASP A 179 6.29 -24.06 -23.71
N ASP A 180 5.14 -24.26 -24.34
CA ASP A 180 4.79 -25.53 -24.97
C ASP A 180 5.79 -25.75 -26.13
N GLU A 181 6.79 -26.62 -25.93
CA GLU A 181 7.51 -27.28 -27.03
C GLU A 181 6.61 -28.30 -27.74
#